data_AF-A0AAE7HAX9-F1
#
_entry.id   AF-A0AAE7HAX9-F1
#
_cell.length_a   1.000
_cell.length_b   1.000
_cell.length_c   1.000
_cell.angle_alpha   90.00
_cell.angle_beta   90.00
_cell.angle_gamma   90.00
#
_symmetry.space_group_name_H-M   'P 1'
#
loop_
_entity.id
_entity.type
_entity.pdbx_description
1 polymer ?
#
loop_
_entity_poly.entity_id
_entity_poly.type
_entity_poly.pdbx_seq_one_letter_code
_entity_poly.pdbx_strand_id
1 'polypeptide(L)'
;MNSLLTLAKDLEQKSKAQQQTTGEMLKAAFSEHEKSVRAELSESEKRISAAILDHDRKLSSAMSQRTKGMVRMVSQTWLTIVLVSALLIASSAGILWWQGQQMLDNYMSIREQKDALEKLNARTWGVTYQESSDGRRFLSMPKGTEPQIIPYEGTNWVLLKQG
;
A
#
# COMPACT_ATOMS: atom_id res chain seq x y z
N MET A 1 -67.72 30.04 87.95
CA MET A 1 -67.63 29.01 86.89
C MET A 1 -67.61 29.59 85.46
N ASN A 2 -68.14 30.79 85.19
CA ASN A 2 -68.18 31.36 83.83
C ASN A 2 -66.82 31.74 83.21
N SER A 3 -65.83 32.13 84.02
CA SER A 3 -64.51 32.61 83.57
C SER A 3 -63.57 31.51 83.04
N LEU A 4 -63.60 30.32 83.65
CA LEU A 4 -62.81 29.17 83.19
C LEU A 4 -63.30 28.63 81.85
N LEU A 5 -64.61 28.63 81.64
CA LEU A 5 -65.22 28.17 80.39
C LEU A 5 -64.94 29.14 79.24
N THR A 6 -64.89 30.45 79.51
CA THR A 6 -64.46 31.45 78.52
C THR A 6 -62.98 31.32 78.17
N LEU A 7 -62.11 31.10 79.17
CA LEU A 7 -60.68 30.90 78.95
C LEU A 7 -60.39 29.63 78.12
N ALA A 8 -61.07 28.52 78.42
CA ALA A 8 -60.93 27.28 77.67
C ALA A 8 -61.33 27.44 76.20
N LYS A 9 -62.42 28.19 75.95
CA LYS A 9 -62.90 28.48 74.60
C LYS A 9 -61.94 29.38 73.81
N ASP A 10 -61.36 30.38 74.46
CA ASP A 10 -60.36 31.27 73.85
C ASP A 10 -59.06 30.50 73.50
N LEU A 11 -58.61 29.61 74.40
CA LEU A 11 -57.46 28.73 74.15
C LEU A 11 -57.69 27.76 73.00
N GLU A 12 -58.87 27.14 72.93
CA GLU A 12 -59.22 26.25 71.81
C GLU A 12 -59.22 27.01 70.49
N GLN A 13 -59.78 28.22 70.46
CA GLN A 13 -59.86 29.04 69.27
C GLN A 13 -58.49 29.57 68.83
N LYS A 14 -57.65 30.00 69.77
CA LYS A 14 -56.24 30.35 69.50
C LYS A 14 -55.44 29.16 69.00
N SER A 15 -55.62 27.97 69.58
CA SER A 15 -54.93 26.76 69.15
C SER A 15 -55.28 26.40 67.70
N LYS A 16 -56.55 26.45 67.33
CA LYS A 16 -57.01 26.21 65.94
C LYS A 16 -56.47 27.27 64.98
N ALA A 17 -56.50 28.54 65.36
CA ALA A 17 -55.95 29.62 64.55
C ALA A 17 -54.43 29.46 64.35
N GLN A 18 -53.70 29.14 65.41
CA GLN A 18 -52.26 28.91 65.35
C GLN A 18 -51.91 27.69 64.48
N GLN A 19 -52.66 26.58 64.60
CA GLN A 19 -52.47 25.41 63.74
C GLN A 19 -52.71 25.73 62.26
N GLN A 20 -53.74 26.53 61.95
CA GLN A 20 -53.99 26.98 60.59
C GLN A 20 -52.87 27.87 60.06
N THR A 21 -52.43 28.87 60.84
CA THR A 21 -51.33 29.76 60.44
C THR A 21 -50.02 29.01 60.25
N THR A 22 -49.67 28.09 61.15
CA THR A 22 -48.47 27.25 60.99
C THR A 22 -48.59 26.33 59.77
N GLY A 23 -49.77 25.76 59.51
CA GLY A 23 -50.03 24.94 58.32
C GLY A 23 -49.87 25.71 57.01
N GLU A 24 -50.40 26.94 56.94
CA GLU A 24 -50.24 27.79 55.75
C GLU A 24 -48.80 28.26 55.55
N MET A 25 -48.11 28.63 56.63
CA MET A 25 -46.70 29.02 56.58
C MET A 25 -45.82 27.87 56.09
N LEU A 26 -46.03 26.65 56.58
CA LEU A 26 -45.29 25.47 56.11
C LEU A 26 -45.61 25.18 54.64
N LYS A 27 -46.88 25.24 54.23
CA LYS A 27 -47.28 25.02 52.84
C LYS A 27 -46.64 26.04 51.90
N ALA A 28 -46.54 27.30 52.30
CA ALA A 28 -45.87 28.34 51.54
C ALA A 28 -44.36 28.06 51.43
N ALA A 29 -43.69 27.77 52.54
CA ALA A 29 -42.25 27.48 52.57
C ALA A 29 -41.91 26.23 51.74
N PHE A 30 -42.70 25.16 51.83
CA PHE A 30 -42.51 23.97 51.00
C PHE A 30 -42.77 24.25 49.52
N SER A 31 -43.78 25.06 49.18
CA SER A 31 -44.04 25.42 47.79
C SER A 31 -42.93 26.26 47.18
N GLU A 32 -42.33 27.17 47.95
CA GLU A 32 -41.20 27.98 47.51
C GLU A 32 -39.94 27.12 47.33
N HIS A 33 -39.66 26.24 48.31
CA HIS A 33 -38.55 25.30 48.23
C HIS A 33 -38.68 24.35 47.03
N GLU A 34 -39.86 23.80 46.78
CA GLU A 34 -40.09 22.93 45.61
C GLU A 34 -39.86 23.67 44.29
N LYS A 35 -40.29 24.93 44.20
CA LYS A 35 -40.01 25.78 43.02
C LYS A 35 -38.51 26.02 42.83
N SER A 36 -37.79 26.33 43.91
CA SER A 36 -36.35 26.56 43.89
C SER A 36 -35.60 25.30 43.44
N VAL A 37 -35.91 24.13 44.02
CA VAL A 37 -35.30 22.84 43.66
C VAL A 37 -35.57 22.49 42.20
N ARG A 38 -36.79 22.67 41.70
CA ARG A 38 -37.12 22.43 40.29
C ARG A 38 -36.35 23.36 39.35
N ALA A 39 -36.18 24.63 39.73
CA ALA A 39 -35.42 25.59 38.94
C ALA A 39 -33.93 25.21 38.86
N GLU A 40 -33.33 24.83 39.99
CA GLU A 40 -31.92 24.41 40.05
C GLU A 40 -31.69 23.09 39.31
N LEU A 41 -32.61 22.11 39.42
CA LEU A 41 -32.55 20.87 38.64
C LEU A 41 -32.62 21.14 37.14
N SER A 42 -33.52 22.01 36.68
CA SER A 42 -33.60 22.38 35.26
C SER A 42 -32.34 23.10 34.79
N GLU A 43 -31.74 23.94 35.63
CA GLU A 43 -30.48 24.59 35.32
C GLU A 43 -29.33 23.58 35.24
N SER A 44 -29.26 22.65 36.20
CA SER A 44 -28.27 21.58 36.24
C SER A 44 -28.37 20.68 35.01
N GLU A 45 -29.58 20.28 34.62
CA GLU A 45 -29.83 19.51 33.41
C GLU A 45 -29.31 20.23 32.16
N LYS A 46 -29.56 21.54 32.04
CA LYS A 46 -29.04 22.36 30.94
C LYS A 46 -27.51 22.42 30.95
N ARG A 47 -26.90 22.64 32.12
CA ARG A 47 -25.43 22.71 32.26
C ARG A 47 -24.78 21.37 31.89
N ILE A 48 -25.33 20.26 32.36
CA ILE A 48 -24.85 18.91 32.05
C ILE A 48 -25.00 18.63 30.55
N SER A 49 -26.17 18.93 29.96
CA SER A 49 -26.41 18.73 28.53
C SER A 49 -25.45 19.55 27.67
N ALA A 50 -25.20 20.81 28.04
CA ALA A 50 -24.25 21.67 27.35
C ALA A 50 -22.81 21.14 27.47
N ALA A 51 -22.41 20.68 28.65
CA ALA A 51 -21.10 20.08 28.87
C ALA A 51 -20.90 18.80 28.07
N ILE A 52 -21.93 17.95 27.97
CA ILE A 52 -21.91 16.73 27.14
C ILE A 52 -21.75 17.09 25.66
N LEU A 53 -22.52 18.06 25.16
CA LEU A 53 -22.43 18.51 23.77
C LEU A 53 -21.06 19.11 23.44
N ASP A 54 -20.49 19.93 24.32
CA ASP A 54 -19.14 20.47 24.13
C ASP A 54 -18.07 19.36 24.15
N HIS A 55 -18.22 18.40 25.06
CA HIS A 55 -17.34 17.24 25.15
C HIS A 55 -17.39 16.39 23.87
N ASP A 56 -18.59 16.08 23.36
CA ASP A 56 -18.77 15.30 22.14
C ASP A 56 -18.16 16.01 20.93
N ARG A 57 -18.35 17.32 20.81
CA ARG A 57 -17.71 18.15 19.77
C ARG A 57 -16.19 18.11 19.85
N LYS A 58 -15.61 18.20 21.05
CA LYS A 58 -14.17 18.10 21.26
C LYS A 58 -13.63 16.71 20.94
N LEU A 59 -14.35 15.66 21.32
CA LEU A 59 -13.99 14.28 21.01
C LEU A 59 -13.99 14.05 19.49
N SER A 60 -15.05 14.47 18.82
CA SER A 60 -15.21 14.36 17.37
C SER A 60 -14.11 15.12 16.63
N SER A 61 -13.81 16.36 17.03
CA SER A 61 -12.74 17.15 16.42
C SER A 61 -11.36 16.51 16.62
N ALA A 62 -11.04 16.06 17.84
CA ALA A 62 -9.79 15.38 18.15
C ALA A 62 -9.64 14.05 17.38
N MET A 63 -10.70 13.27 17.27
CA MET A 63 -10.71 12.02 16.50
C MET A 63 -10.51 12.31 15.01
N SER A 64 -11.23 13.28 14.45
CA SER A 64 -11.09 13.66 13.03
C SER A 64 -9.67 14.13 12.70
N GLN A 65 -9.03 14.87 13.60
CA GLN A 65 -7.67 15.36 13.43
C GLN A 65 -6.64 14.23 13.51
N ARG A 66 -6.79 13.31 14.48
CA ARG A 66 -5.94 12.12 14.59
C ARG A 66 -6.07 11.22 13.37
N THR A 67 -7.30 10.94 12.92
CA THR A 67 -7.56 10.09 11.74
C THR A 67 -6.97 10.71 10.48
N LYS A 68 -7.17 12.02 10.24
CA LYS A 68 -6.58 12.70 9.08
C LYS A 68 -5.05 12.67 9.08
N GLY A 69 -4.42 12.91 10.23
CA GLY A 69 -2.96 12.85 10.37
C GLY A 69 -2.41 11.46 10.09
N MET A 70 -3.03 10.43 10.67
CA MET A 70 -2.63 9.03 10.49
C MET A 70 -2.81 8.57 9.03
N VAL A 71 -3.95 8.86 8.40
CA VAL A 71 -4.21 8.51 7.00
C VAL A 71 -3.20 9.20 6.07
N ARG A 72 -2.86 10.47 6.33
CA ARG A 72 -1.87 11.18 5.52
C ARG A 72 -0.49 10.54 5.61
N MET A 73 -0.01 10.19 6.80
CA MET A 73 1.28 9.51 6.96
C MET A 73 1.30 8.14 6.28
N VAL A 74 0.29 7.30 6.55
CA VAL A 74 0.18 5.97 5.94
C VAL A 74 0.13 6.08 4.41
N SER A 75 -0.66 7.01 3.88
CA SER A 75 -0.75 7.24 2.43
C SER A 75 0.60 7.62 1.82
N GLN A 76 1.37 8.50 2.47
CA GLN A 76 2.68 8.92 1.98
C GLN A 76 3.69 7.77 1.97
N THR A 77 3.76 6.96 3.03
CA THR A 77 4.68 5.82 3.10
C THR A 77 4.34 4.74 2.07
N TRP A 78 3.06 4.43 1.87
CA TRP A 78 2.67 3.44 0.86
C TRP A 78 2.92 3.95 -0.56
N LEU A 79 2.69 5.24 -0.81
CA LEU A 79 2.91 5.84 -2.13
C LEU A 79 4.40 5.82 -2.50
N THR A 80 5.31 6.10 -1.56
CA THR A 80 6.76 5.99 -1.82
C THR A 80 7.20 4.55 -2.05
N ILE A 81 6.68 3.58 -1.28
CA ILE A 81 6.97 2.15 -1.49
C ILE A 81 6.54 1.71 -2.90
N VAL A 82 5.32 2.07 -3.32
CA VAL A 82 4.82 1.75 -4.66
C VAL A 82 5.67 2.40 -5.74
N LEU A 83 6.04 3.68 -5.55
CA LEU A 83 6.87 4.41 -6.51
C LEU A 83 8.24 3.77 -6.70
N VAL A 84 8.93 3.44 -5.60
CA VAL A 84 10.25 2.78 -5.66
C VAL A 84 10.14 1.40 -6.29
N SER A 85 9.12 0.62 -5.93
CA SER A 85 8.89 -0.70 -6.51
C SER A 85 8.64 -0.63 -8.01
N ALA A 86 7.79 0.30 -8.45
CA ALA A 86 7.51 0.52 -9.88
C ALA A 86 8.76 0.93 -10.65
N LEU A 87 9.60 1.81 -10.06
CA LEU A 87 10.85 2.23 -10.67
C LEU A 87 11.81 1.04 -10.86
N LEU A 88 11.96 0.19 -9.84
CA LEU A 88 12.81 -1.01 -9.92
C LEU A 88 12.33 -1.99 -10.99
N ILE A 89 11.01 -2.22 -11.08
CA ILE A 89 10.42 -3.08 -12.10
C ILE A 89 10.66 -2.51 -13.50
N ALA A 90 10.44 -1.20 -13.68
CA ALA A 90 10.66 -0.54 -14.97
C ALA A 90 12.13 -0.63 -15.41
N SER A 91 13.07 -0.37 -14.49
CA SER A 91 14.50 -0.50 -14.77
C SER A 91 14.88 -1.94 -15.15
N SER A 92 14.37 -2.93 -14.42
CA SER A 92 14.66 -4.35 -14.67
C SER A 92 14.06 -4.83 -16.00
N ALA A 93 12.82 -4.45 -16.30
CA ALA A 93 12.13 -4.81 -17.54
C ALA A 93 12.84 -4.23 -18.77
N GLY A 94 13.35 -2.99 -18.69
CA GLY A 94 14.12 -2.39 -19.78
C GLY A 94 15.41 -3.16 -20.09
N ILE A 95 16.14 -3.60 -19.06
CA ILE A 95 17.36 -4.39 -19.22
C ILE A 95 17.03 -5.75 -19.86
N LEU A 96 16.00 -6.44 -19.39
CA LEU A 96 15.57 -7.71 -19.96
C LEU A 96 15.15 -7.59 -21.42
N TRP A 97 14.45 -6.51 -21.78
CA TRP A 97 14.07 -6.24 -23.16
C TRP A 97 15.30 -6.05 -24.06
N TRP A 98 16.27 -5.24 -23.62
CA TRP A 98 17.50 -5.01 -24.36
C TRP A 98 18.33 -6.28 -24.53
N GLN A 99 18.46 -7.08 -23.46
CA GLN A 99 19.11 -8.39 -23.54
C GLN A 99 18.40 -9.33 -24.51
N GLY A 100 17.06 -9.34 -24.52
CA GLY A 100 16.27 -10.14 -25.45
C GLY A 100 16.51 -9.77 -26.91
N GLN A 101 16.59 -8.46 -27.22
CA GLN A 101 16.92 -7.99 -28.58
C GLN A 101 18.30 -8.45 -29.02
N GLN A 102 19.31 -8.29 -28.15
CA GLN A 102 20.67 -8.75 -28.46
C GLN A 102 20.74 -10.26 -28.71
N MET A 103 20.00 -11.07 -27.95
CA MET A 103 19.93 -12.52 -28.18
C MET A 103 19.28 -12.87 -29.53
N LEU A 104 18.24 -12.14 -29.93
CA LEU A 104 17.59 -12.33 -31.23
C LEU A 104 18.52 -11.98 -32.38
N ASP A 105 19.20 -10.83 -32.32
CA ASP A 105 20.14 -10.38 -33.34
C ASP A 105 21.31 -11.35 -33.47
N ASN A 106 21.88 -11.77 -32.33
CA ASN A 106 22.95 -12.78 -32.31
C ASN A 106 22.47 -14.12 -32.87
N TYR A 107 21.25 -14.56 -32.54
CA TYR A 107 20.69 -15.81 -33.07
C TYR A 107 20.52 -15.76 -34.59
N MET A 108 20.03 -14.64 -35.12
CA MET A 108 19.89 -14.42 -36.56
C MET A 108 21.26 -14.41 -37.25
N SER A 109 22.24 -13.71 -36.69
CA SER A 109 23.60 -13.68 -37.24
C SER A 109 24.25 -15.08 -37.24
N ILE A 110 24.12 -15.85 -36.15
CA ILE A 110 24.62 -17.23 -36.09
C ILE A 110 23.94 -18.09 -37.15
N ARG A 111 22.64 -17.92 -37.37
CA ARG A 111 21.90 -18.66 -38.40
C ARG A 111 22.41 -18.33 -39.80
N GLU A 112 22.63 -17.06 -40.09
CA GLU A 112 23.20 -16.62 -41.38
C GLU A 112 24.63 -17.13 -41.58
N GLN A 113 25.46 -17.05 -40.54
CA GLN A 113 26.82 -17.60 -40.58
C GLN A 113 26.82 -19.10 -40.82
N LYS A 114 25.91 -19.83 -40.17
CA LYS A 114 25.76 -21.27 -40.38
C LYS A 114 25.35 -21.59 -41.81
N ASP A 115 24.38 -20.88 -42.38
CA ASP A 115 23.95 -21.07 -43.77
C ASP A 115 25.08 -20.74 -44.77
N ALA A 116 25.79 -19.64 -44.55
CA ALA A 116 26.94 -19.27 -45.36
C ALA A 116 28.06 -20.31 -45.27
N LEU A 117 28.31 -20.85 -44.07
CA LEU A 117 29.31 -21.90 -43.86
C LEU A 117 28.89 -23.21 -44.53
N GLU A 118 27.62 -23.61 -44.43
CA GLU A 118 27.10 -24.80 -45.13
C GLU A 118 27.23 -24.65 -46.65
N LYS A 119 26.91 -23.48 -47.20
CA LYS A 119 27.07 -23.18 -48.63
C LYS A 119 28.53 -23.18 -49.07
N LEU A 120 29.45 -22.62 -48.27
CA LEU A 120 30.87 -22.62 -48.56
C LEU A 120 31.42 -24.05 -48.48
N ASN A 121 31.06 -24.79 -47.45
CA ASN A 121 31.43 -26.19 -47.26
C ASN A 121 30.97 -27.08 -48.42
N ALA A 122 29.76 -26.86 -48.94
CA ALA A 122 29.26 -27.54 -50.14
C ALA A 122 30.07 -27.18 -51.40
N ARG A 123 30.51 -25.92 -51.54
CA ARG A 123 31.35 -25.48 -52.67
C ARG A 123 32.79 -25.99 -52.57
N THR A 124 33.36 -26.07 -51.37
CA THR A 124 34.75 -26.50 -51.13
C THR A 124 34.88 -27.99 -50.81
N TRP A 125 33.76 -28.74 -50.86
CA TRP A 125 33.70 -30.15 -50.48
C TRP A 125 34.25 -30.40 -49.05
N GLY A 126 34.15 -29.42 -48.17
CA GLY A 126 34.67 -29.46 -46.80
C GLY A 126 36.19 -29.41 -46.65
N VAL A 127 36.92 -29.02 -47.69
CA VAL A 127 38.34 -28.67 -47.57
C VAL A 127 38.46 -27.29 -46.92
N THR A 128 39.33 -27.21 -45.92
CA THR A 128 39.63 -25.99 -45.18
C THR A 128 41.13 -25.70 -45.20
N TYR A 129 41.50 -24.43 -45.27
CA TYR A 129 42.89 -23.98 -45.18
C TYR A 129 43.22 -23.64 -43.73
N GLN A 130 44.34 -24.13 -43.22
CA GLN A 130 44.84 -23.83 -41.89
C GLN A 130 46.31 -23.40 -41.95
N GLU A 131 46.65 -22.36 -41.23
CA GLU A 131 48.02 -21.90 -41.06
C GLU A 131 48.46 -22.22 -39.64
N SER A 132 49.50 -23.03 -39.50
CA SER A 132 50.08 -23.39 -38.22
C SER A 132 50.88 -22.22 -37.65
N SER A 133 51.00 -22.14 -36.33
CA SER A 133 51.77 -21.11 -35.62
C SER A 133 53.26 -21.06 -36.02
N ASP A 134 53.74 -22.09 -36.70
CA ASP A 134 55.09 -22.25 -37.25
C ASP A 134 55.21 -21.77 -38.72
N GLY A 135 54.22 -21.03 -39.23
CA GLY A 135 54.21 -20.45 -40.59
C GLY A 135 53.96 -21.46 -41.72
N ARG A 136 53.73 -22.73 -41.40
CA ARG A 136 53.40 -23.79 -42.37
C ARG A 136 51.91 -23.78 -42.69
N ARG A 137 51.58 -23.92 -43.97
CA ARG A 137 50.22 -23.85 -44.52
C ARG A 137 49.74 -25.25 -44.90
N PHE A 138 48.55 -25.62 -44.44
CA PHE A 138 47.98 -26.96 -44.62
C PHE A 138 46.56 -26.87 -45.18
N LEU A 139 46.18 -27.85 -46.00
CA LEU A 139 44.80 -28.08 -46.41
C LEU A 139 44.27 -29.27 -45.60
N SER A 140 43.31 -29.02 -44.72
CA SER A 140 42.60 -30.07 -43.99
C SER A 140 41.44 -30.60 -44.83
N MET A 141 41.46 -31.91 -45.07
CA MET A 141 40.43 -32.61 -45.82
C MET A 141 39.32 -33.10 -44.89
N PRO A 142 38.09 -33.23 -45.39
CA PRO A 142 37.01 -33.85 -44.65
C PRO A 142 37.34 -35.33 -44.37
N LYS A 143 36.80 -35.86 -43.27
CA LYS A 143 37.01 -37.27 -42.88
C LYS A 143 36.49 -38.22 -43.96
N GLY A 144 37.27 -39.24 -44.30
CA GLY A 144 36.91 -40.25 -45.32
C GLY A 144 37.30 -39.90 -46.76
N THR A 145 38.06 -38.81 -46.96
CA THR A 145 38.55 -38.42 -48.28
C THR A 145 40.07 -38.59 -48.36
N GLU A 146 40.55 -39.27 -49.41
CA GLU A 146 41.97 -39.43 -49.67
C GLU A 146 42.45 -38.41 -50.73
N PRO A 147 43.52 -37.63 -50.45
CA PRO A 147 44.09 -36.73 -51.44
C PRO A 147 45.03 -37.46 -52.40
N GLN A 148 44.82 -37.25 -53.69
CA GLN A 148 45.75 -37.68 -54.72
C GLN A 148 46.28 -36.46 -55.47
N ILE A 149 47.60 -36.29 -55.49
CA ILE A 149 48.24 -35.17 -56.22
C ILE A 149 48.45 -35.59 -57.68
N ILE A 150 47.95 -34.78 -58.61
CA ILE A 150 48.05 -35.01 -60.05
C ILE A 150 48.72 -33.77 -60.68
N PRO A 151 49.80 -33.94 -61.48
CA PRO A 151 50.42 -32.84 -62.20
C PRO A 151 49.49 -32.37 -63.33
N TYR A 152 49.20 -31.07 -63.39
CA TYR A 152 48.36 -30.45 -64.42
C TYR A 152 48.88 -29.06 -64.79
N GLU A 153 49.22 -28.86 -66.06
CA GLU A 153 49.67 -27.58 -66.64
C GLU A 153 50.67 -26.79 -65.77
N GLY A 154 51.76 -27.44 -65.33
CA GLY A 154 52.80 -26.79 -64.53
C GLY A 154 52.42 -26.52 -63.06
N THR A 155 51.25 -26.99 -62.62
CA THR A 155 50.78 -26.95 -61.23
C THR A 155 50.44 -28.35 -60.72
N ASN A 156 50.28 -28.48 -59.40
CA ASN A 156 49.86 -29.73 -58.75
C ASN A 156 48.41 -29.59 -58.30
N TRP A 157 47.50 -30.38 -58.90
CA TRP A 157 46.10 -30.43 -58.50
C TRP A 157 45.92 -31.54 -57.46
N VAL A 158 45.00 -31.35 -56.51
CA VAL A 158 44.65 -32.37 -55.51
C VAL A 158 43.27 -32.92 -55.84
N LEU A 159 43.22 -34.16 -56.32
CA LEU A 159 42.00 -34.91 -56.51
C LEU A 159 41.54 -35.46 -55.16
N LEU A 160 40.27 -35.22 -54.83
CA LEU A 160 39.63 -35.74 -53.63
C LEU A 160 38.80 -36.98 -54.01
N LYS A 161 39.21 -38.15 -53.54
CA LYS A 161 38.45 -39.40 -53.77
C LYS A 161 37.63 -39.70 -52.52
N GLN A 162 36.30 -39.82 -52.65
CA GLN A 162 35.46 -40.33 -51.56
C GLN A 162 35.76 -41.83 -51.38
N GLY A 163 36.18 -42.22 -50.18
CA GLY A 163 36.36 -43.61 -49.77
C GLY A 163 35.06 -44.28 -49.39
#